data_AF-A0A922D1G0-F1
#
_entry.id   AF-A0A922D1G0-F1
#
_cell.length_a   1.000
_cell.length_b   1.000
_cell.length_c   1.000
_cell.angle_alpha   90.00
_cell.angle_beta   90.00
_cell.angle_gamma   90.00
#
_symmetry.space_group_name_H-M   'P 1'
#
loop_
_entity.id
_entity.type
_entity.pdbx_description
1 polymer ?
#
loop_
_entity_poly.entity_id
_entity_poly.type
_entity_poly.pdbx_seq_one_letter_code
_entity_poly.pdbx_strand_id
1 'polypeptide(L)'
;MASPIRWIAATSDDASYLAPIAVVGGEDNYCNDKQALWVIRAKYECDLIPGELNSQRHTAYVPSDGVAHAVKDIEVCCAPRDKIQWITAGNGEVPPLAVPGGKTASGETLYIGRAKEHKSLIPGKIQPSLGHLCVTFKGKEIAKKYYEVLCTVN
;
A
#
# COMPACT_ATOMS: atom_id res chain seq x y z
N MET A 1 10.02 -20.49 8.82
CA MET A 1 10.67 -19.90 7.63
C MET A 1 10.57 -18.39 7.76
N ALA A 2 11.60 -17.65 7.33
CA ALA A 2 11.54 -16.18 7.34
C ALA A 2 10.49 -15.68 6.34
N SER A 3 9.82 -14.57 6.65
CA SER A 3 8.88 -13.93 5.72
C SER A 3 9.61 -13.52 4.43
N PRO A 4 9.03 -13.74 3.23
CA PRO A 4 9.61 -13.27 1.96
C PRO A 4 9.54 -11.74 1.80
N ILE A 5 8.78 -11.06 2.65
CA ILE A 5 8.59 -9.60 2.64
C ILE A 5 9.76 -8.92 3.36
N ARG A 6 10.35 -7.92 2.71
CA ARG A 6 11.34 -7.02 3.29
C ARG A 6 10.85 -5.58 3.19
N TRP A 7 10.90 -4.87 4.31
CA TRP A 7 10.67 -3.43 4.36
C TRP A 7 12.03 -2.75 4.32
N ILE A 8 12.28 -1.97 3.27
CA ILE A 8 13.57 -1.29 3.06
C ILE A 8 13.34 0.21 3.21
N ALA A 9 14.02 0.82 4.18
CA ALA A 9 13.96 2.25 4.41
C ALA A 9 14.50 3.02 3.20
N ALA A 10 13.79 4.06 2.82
CA ALA A 10 14.10 4.93 1.69
C ALA A 10 13.40 6.28 1.87
N THR A 11 13.63 7.19 0.95
CA THR A 11 12.82 8.38 0.76
C THR A 11 12.05 8.29 -0.56
N SER A 12 11.00 9.10 -0.71
CA SER A 12 10.29 9.22 -1.99
C SER A 12 11.21 9.67 -3.13
N ASP A 13 12.34 10.32 -2.82
CA ASP A 13 13.30 10.87 -3.78
C ASP A 13 14.40 9.86 -4.19
N ASP A 14 14.71 8.85 -3.36
CA ASP A 14 15.84 7.94 -3.58
C ASP A 14 15.45 6.47 -3.82
N ALA A 15 14.18 6.09 -3.68
CA ALA A 15 13.74 4.69 -3.73
C ALA A 15 13.94 3.98 -5.09
N SER A 16 14.33 4.68 -6.15
CA SER A 16 14.41 4.14 -7.51
C SER A 16 15.34 2.91 -7.65
N TYR A 17 16.38 2.80 -6.80
CA TYR A 17 17.28 1.64 -6.78
C TYR A 17 16.57 0.33 -6.39
N LEU A 18 15.38 0.40 -5.80
CA LEU A 18 14.56 -0.75 -5.39
C LEU A 18 13.66 -1.27 -6.51
N ALA A 19 13.61 -0.63 -7.67
CA ALA A 19 12.74 -1.02 -8.78
C ALA A 19 12.75 -2.51 -9.15
N PRO A 20 13.90 -3.23 -9.13
CA PRO A 20 13.91 -4.66 -9.46
C PRO A 20 13.17 -5.56 -8.46
N ILE A 21 12.91 -5.09 -7.23
CA ILE A 21 12.39 -5.91 -6.13
C ILE A 21 11.17 -5.30 -5.42
N ALA A 22 10.78 -4.07 -5.76
CA ALA A 22 9.64 -3.40 -5.19
C ALA A 22 8.32 -4.08 -5.59
N VAL A 23 7.40 -4.22 -4.63
CA VAL A 23 6.07 -4.74 -4.89
C VAL A 23 5.24 -3.67 -5.59
N VAL A 24 4.92 -3.90 -6.86
CA VAL A 24 3.97 -3.08 -7.62
C VAL A 24 2.56 -3.38 -7.11
N GLY A 25 2.00 -2.42 -6.38
CA GLY A 25 0.64 -2.46 -5.82
C GLY A 25 -0.43 -2.11 -6.85
N GLY A 26 -0.06 -1.36 -7.88
CA GLY A 26 -0.94 -1.10 -9.01
C GLY A 26 -0.33 -0.10 -9.99
N GLU A 27 -1.18 0.61 -10.69
CA GLU A 27 -0.80 1.50 -11.79
C GLU A 27 -1.66 2.76 -11.75
N ASP A 28 -1.01 3.93 -11.83
CA ASP A 28 -1.68 5.19 -12.12
C ASP A 28 -1.86 5.34 -13.63
N ASN A 29 -3.12 5.31 -14.06
CA ASN A 29 -3.53 5.48 -15.45
C ASN A 29 -4.31 6.80 -15.66
N TYR A 30 -4.19 7.75 -14.74
CA TYR A 30 -4.81 9.07 -14.89
C TYR A 30 -4.11 9.92 -15.95
N CYS A 31 -2.80 9.75 -16.05
CA CYS A 31 -1.94 10.38 -17.04
C CYS A 31 -1.87 9.43 -18.24
N ASN A 32 -1.71 9.94 -19.47
CA ASN A 32 -1.66 9.09 -20.66
C ASN A 32 -0.49 8.07 -20.67
N ASP A 33 0.38 8.11 -19.66
CA ASP A 33 1.46 7.16 -19.41
C ASP A 33 1.18 6.34 -18.15
N LYS A 34 1.25 5.02 -18.29
CA LYS A 34 1.11 4.07 -17.19
C LYS A 34 2.30 4.19 -16.25
N GLN A 35 2.03 4.55 -14.99
CA GLN A 35 3.07 4.68 -13.98
C GLN A 35 2.82 3.69 -12.86
N ALA A 36 3.84 2.88 -12.54
CA ALA A 36 3.74 1.89 -11.47
C ALA A 36 3.60 2.58 -10.11
N LEU A 37 2.66 2.09 -9.30
CA LEU A 37 2.46 2.47 -7.91
C LEU A 37 3.01 1.36 -7.03
N TRP A 38 4.04 1.67 -6.25
CA TRP A 38 4.68 0.72 -5.35
C TRP A 38 4.00 0.75 -3.98
N VAL A 39 3.96 -0.41 -3.33
CA VAL A 39 3.49 -0.52 -1.95
C VAL A 39 4.56 0.02 -1.02
N ILE A 40 4.17 1.00 -0.20
CA ILE A 40 5.02 1.56 0.86
C ILE A 40 4.30 1.52 2.18
N ARG A 41 5.03 1.77 3.26
CA ARG A 41 4.45 2.23 4.53
C ARG A 41 5.23 3.43 5.03
N ALA A 42 4.58 4.30 5.79
CA ALA A 42 5.21 5.46 6.40
C ALA A 42 4.64 5.71 7.78
N LYS A 43 5.44 6.32 8.66
CA LYS A 43 4.94 6.82 9.92
C LYS A 43 4.21 8.13 9.66
N TYR A 44 2.95 8.21 10.07
CA TYR A 44 2.18 9.45 10.05
C TYR A 44 1.50 9.59 11.41
N GLU A 45 1.79 10.70 12.10
CA GLU A 45 1.48 10.87 13.52
C GLU A 45 2.01 9.70 14.38
N CYS A 46 1.10 8.93 14.97
CA CYS A 46 1.41 7.78 15.83
C CYS A 46 1.22 6.43 15.12
N ASP A 47 0.76 6.44 13.88
CA ASP A 47 0.42 5.25 13.11
C ASP A 47 1.55 4.92 12.12
N LEU A 48 1.68 3.63 11.81
CA LEU A 48 2.48 3.14 10.68
C LEU A 48 1.49 2.72 9.60
N ILE A 49 1.42 3.46 8.50
CA ILE A 49 0.31 3.38 7.55
C ILE A 49 0.81 2.89 6.18
N PRO A 50 0.19 1.83 5.61
CA PRO A 50 0.40 1.44 4.22
C PRO A 50 -0.11 2.49 3.22
N GLY A 51 0.62 2.69 2.14
CA GLY A 51 0.27 3.65 1.10
C GLY A 51 0.91 3.34 -0.24
N GLU A 52 1.08 4.39 -1.04
CA GLU A 52 1.60 4.30 -2.40
C GLU A 52 2.83 5.19 -2.62
N LEU A 53 3.70 4.76 -3.52
CA LEU A 53 4.77 5.58 -4.10
C LEU A 53 4.71 5.50 -5.62
N ASN A 54 4.68 6.65 -6.27
CA ASN A 54 5.07 6.78 -7.68
C ASN A 54 6.56 7.16 -7.72
N SER A 55 7.42 6.19 -8.00
CA SER A 55 8.87 6.37 -7.98
C SER A 55 9.40 7.19 -9.16
N GLN A 56 8.64 7.36 -10.23
CA GLN A 56 9.02 8.22 -11.36
C GLN A 56 8.72 9.71 -11.07
N ARG A 57 7.72 9.97 -10.22
CA ARG A 57 7.32 11.32 -9.81
C ARG A 57 7.88 11.75 -8.46
N HIS A 58 8.52 10.83 -7.74
CA HIS A 58 9.00 11.03 -6.37
C HIS A 58 7.89 11.46 -5.39
N THR A 59 6.65 10.99 -5.62
CA THR A 59 5.50 11.31 -4.78
C THR A 59 5.02 10.08 -4.05
N ALA A 60 4.98 10.13 -2.72
CA ALA A 60 4.42 9.09 -1.87
C ALA A 60 3.30 9.64 -1.00
N TYR A 61 2.27 8.82 -0.78
CA TYR A 61 1.09 9.19 0.00
C TYR A 61 0.65 8.05 0.92
N VAL A 62 0.14 8.43 2.09
CA VAL A 62 -0.60 7.53 2.99
C VAL A 62 -2.01 8.09 3.26
N PRO A 63 -3.05 7.24 3.31
CA PRO A 63 -4.40 7.67 3.64
C PRO A 63 -4.59 7.81 5.16
N SER A 64 -5.09 8.95 5.65
CA SER A 64 -5.56 9.14 7.04
C SER A 64 -6.62 10.22 7.13
N ASP A 65 -7.59 10.04 8.02
CA ASP A 65 -8.59 11.06 8.40
C ASP A 65 -9.27 11.79 7.23
N GLY A 66 -9.61 11.05 6.16
CA GLY A 66 -10.25 11.60 4.97
C GLY A 66 -9.30 12.24 3.95
N VAL A 67 -7.99 12.26 4.21
CA VAL A 67 -6.97 12.99 3.43
C VAL A 67 -5.85 12.07 2.94
N ALA A 68 -5.29 12.40 1.78
CA ALA A 68 -4.04 11.80 1.30
C ALA A 68 -2.84 12.63 1.79
N HIS A 69 -2.08 12.10 2.75
CA HIS A 69 -0.94 12.80 3.33
C HIS A 69 0.34 12.48 2.56
N ALA A 70 1.01 13.52 2.08
CA ALA A 70 2.32 13.38 1.45
C ALA A 70 3.36 12.98 2.50
N VAL A 71 4.17 11.96 2.18
CA VAL A 71 5.23 11.45 3.05
C VAL A 71 6.55 11.38 2.29
N LYS A 72 7.66 11.61 3.01
CA LYS A 72 9.01 11.53 2.44
C LYS A 72 9.77 10.33 2.95
N ASP A 73 9.86 10.17 4.27
CA ASP A 73 10.50 9.02 4.90
C ASP A 73 9.55 7.81 4.85
N ILE A 74 9.97 6.76 4.16
CA ILE A 74 9.13 5.62 3.84
C ILE A 74 9.90 4.31 3.99
N GLU A 75 9.16 3.21 4.05
CA GLU A 75 9.70 1.88 3.81
C GLU A 75 9.00 1.27 2.61
N VAL A 76 9.78 0.81 1.63
CA VAL A 76 9.27 0.15 0.43
C VAL A 76 9.08 -1.34 0.70
N CYS A 77 7.90 -1.85 0.37
CA CYS A 77 7.64 -3.28 0.42
C CYS A 77 8.34 -3.98 -0.74
N CYS A 78 9.30 -4.86 -0.44
CA CYS A 78 10.08 -5.60 -1.41
C CYS A 78 9.88 -7.12 -1.24
N ALA A 79 9.62 -7.83 -2.33
CA ALA A 79 9.40 -9.28 -2.30
C ALA A 79 9.61 -9.93 -3.67
N PRO A 80 10.06 -11.20 -3.74
CA PRO A 80 10.01 -11.98 -4.97
C PRO A 80 8.56 -12.14 -5.43
N ARG A 81 8.31 -11.93 -6.74
CA ARG A 81 6.95 -11.95 -7.31
C ARG A 81 6.25 -13.30 -7.15
N ASP A 82 6.99 -14.39 -7.17
CA ASP A 82 6.50 -15.77 -6.99
C ASP A 82 6.19 -16.12 -5.52
N LYS A 83 6.48 -15.23 -4.58
CA LYS A 83 6.21 -15.41 -3.14
C LYS A 83 5.05 -14.57 -2.62
N ILE A 84 4.36 -13.85 -3.50
CA ILE A 84 3.22 -13.01 -3.16
C ILE A 84 2.08 -13.19 -4.14
N GLN A 85 0.87 -12.93 -3.67
CA GLN A 85 -0.35 -12.94 -4.48
C GLN A 85 -1.35 -11.91 -3.96
N TRP A 86 -2.30 -11.54 -4.82
CA TRP A 86 -3.41 -10.66 -4.47
C TRP A 86 -4.69 -11.48 -4.39
N ILE A 87 -5.36 -11.45 -3.24
CA ILE A 87 -6.57 -12.24 -2.98
C ILE A 87 -7.76 -11.29 -2.84
N THR A 88 -8.83 -11.53 -3.60
CA THR A 88 -10.07 -10.74 -3.52
C THR A 88 -10.72 -10.89 -2.14
N ALA A 89 -11.11 -9.77 -1.54
CA ALA A 89 -11.82 -9.72 -0.27
C ALA A 89 -12.72 -8.48 -0.21
N GLY A 90 -13.43 -8.30 0.91
CA GLY A 90 -14.21 -7.11 1.14
C GLY A 90 -14.68 -6.95 2.58
N ASN A 91 -15.30 -5.82 2.88
CA ASN A 91 -15.99 -5.55 4.15
C ASN A 91 -15.15 -5.78 5.42
N GLY A 92 -13.82 -5.59 5.36
CA GLY A 92 -12.90 -5.83 6.48
C GLY A 92 -12.28 -7.21 6.51
N GLU A 93 -12.69 -8.12 5.62
CA GLU A 93 -12.10 -9.45 5.53
C GLU A 93 -10.61 -9.36 5.19
N VAL A 94 -9.83 -10.18 5.90
CA VAL A 94 -8.39 -10.36 5.72
C VAL A 94 -8.13 -11.87 5.57
N PRO A 95 -7.72 -12.33 4.38
CA PRO A 95 -7.43 -13.74 4.15
C PRO A 95 -6.25 -14.25 4.99
N PRO A 96 -6.12 -15.58 5.19
CA PRO A 96 -4.91 -16.17 5.73
C PRO A 96 -3.67 -15.73 4.95
N LEU A 97 -2.53 -15.62 5.64
CA LEU A 97 -1.24 -15.22 5.06
C LEU A 97 -1.20 -13.78 4.52
N ALA A 98 -2.18 -12.95 4.83
CA ALA A 98 -2.15 -11.52 4.54
C ALA A 98 -0.93 -10.85 5.16
N VAL A 99 -0.30 -9.96 4.39
CA VAL A 99 0.92 -9.26 4.80
C VAL A 99 0.54 -8.09 5.71
N PRO A 100 1.01 -8.07 6.98
CA PRO A 100 0.87 -6.89 7.83
C PRO A 100 1.65 -5.72 7.23
N GLY A 101 0.95 -4.63 6.95
CA GLY A 101 1.52 -3.43 6.35
C GLY A 101 1.88 -2.36 7.37
N GLY A 102 1.28 -2.39 8.55
CA GLY A 102 1.39 -1.31 9.51
C GLY A 102 0.56 -1.57 10.76
N LYS A 103 0.42 -0.53 11.59
CA LYS A 103 -0.39 -0.59 12.81
C LYS A 103 -0.86 0.79 13.22
N THR A 104 -2.05 0.85 13.82
CA THR A 104 -2.53 2.07 14.47
C THR A 104 -1.82 2.28 15.81
N ALA A 105 -1.96 3.48 16.37
CA ALA A 105 -1.49 3.82 17.70
C ALA A 105 -2.12 2.96 18.80
N SER A 106 -3.36 2.49 18.59
CA SER A 106 -4.07 1.57 19.49
C SER A 106 -3.61 0.11 19.36
N GLY A 107 -2.72 -0.19 18.40
CA GLY A 107 -2.17 -1.53 18.18
C GLY A 107 -2.97 -2.39 17.20
N GLU A 108 -4.00 -1.85 16.54
CA GLU A 108 -4.70 -2.56 15.46
C GLU A 108 -3.73 -2.77 14.29
N THR A 109 -3.64 -4.00 13.79
CA THR A 109 -2.83 -4.29 12.60
C THR A 109 -3.52 -3.78 11.34
N LEU A 110 -2.78 -3.01 10.55
CA LEU A 110 -3.21 -2.58 9.22
C LEU A 110 -2.63 -3.54 8.17
N TYR A 111 -3.42 -3.87 7.16
CA TYR A 111 -3.00 -4.76 6.08
C TYR A 111 -2.86 -4.00 4.76
N ILE A 112 -2.09 -4.58 3.84
CA ILE A 112 -1.90 -4.02 2.50
C ILE A 112 -3.04 -4.51 1.64
N GLY A 113 -3.77 -3.57 1.05
CA GLY A 113 -4.71 -3.89 -0.01
C GLY A 113 -4.55 -2.96 -1.21
N ARG A 114 -5.31 -3.25 -2.26
CA ARG A 114 -5.45 -2.39 -3.43
C ARG A 114 -6.87 -2.40 -3.94
N ALA A 115 -7.29 -1.31 -4.57
CA ALA A 115 -8.58 -1.24 -5.23
C ALA A 115 -8.54 -0.31 -6.43
N LYS A 116 -9.51 -0.51 -7.33
CA LYS A 116 -9.72 0.39 -8.45
C LYS A 116 -10.36 1.69 -7.98
N GLU A 117 -9.76 2.80 -8.39
CA GLU A 117 -10.34 4.13 -8.28
C GLU A 117 -10.22 4.81 -9.63
N HIS A 118 -11.37 5.11 -10.26
CA HIS A 118 -11.44 5.51 -11.65
C HIS A 118 -10.71 4.52 -12.58
N LYS A 119 -9.61 4.95 -13.22
CA LYS A 119 -8.79 4.13 -14.14
C LYS A 119 -7.54 3.56 -13.49
N SER A 120 -7.24 3.94 -12.25
CA SER A 120 -6.02 3.57 -11.55
C SER A 120 -6.30 2.42 -10.57
N LEU A 121 -5.30 1.57 -10.38
CA LEU A 121 -5.29 0.54 -9.34
C LEU A 121 -4.33 1.02 -8.26
N ILE A 122 -4.84 1.26 -7.06
CA ILE A 122 -4.14 2.04 -6.04
C ILE A 122 -3.95 1.18 -4.79
N PRO A 123 -2.71 0.99 -4.29
CA PRO A 123 -2.48 0.33 -3.01
C PRO A 123 -2.77 1.27 -1.82
N GLY A 124 -3.14 0.70 -0.68
CA GLY A 124 -3.48 1.47 0.51
C GLY A 124 -3.65 0.60 1.77
N LYS A 125 -4.29 1.16 2.80
CA LYS A 125 -4.44 0.53 4.12
C LYS A 125 -5.80 -0.17 4.25
N ILE A 126 -5.80 -1.44 4.64
CA ILE A 126 -7.00 -2.12 5.13
C ILE A 126 -7.01 -1.99 6.64
N GLN A 127 -8.11 -1.47 7.17
CA GLN A 127 -8.37 -1.44 8.60
C GLN A 127 -9.56 -2.35 8.91
N PRO A 128 -9.30 -3.58 9.42
CA PRO A 128 -10.35 -4.58 9.62
C PRO A 128 -11.51 -4.08 10.48
N SER A 129 -11.24 -3.32 11.55
CA SER A 129 -12.26 -2.78 12.45
C SER A 129 -13.21 -1.78 11.78
N LEU A 130 -12.74 -1.07 10.75
CA LEU A 130 -13.56 -0.15 9.97
C LEU A 130 -14.25 -0.82 8.77
N GLY A 131 -13.89 -2.07 8.47
CA GLY A 131 -14.54 -2.87 7.45
C GLY A 131 -14.29 -2.39 6.03
N HIS A 132 -13.13 -1.79 5.73
CA HIS A 132 -12.80 -1.29 4.39
C HIS A 132 -11.29 -1.11 4.15
N LEU A 133 -10.92 -1.01 2.87
CA LEU A 133 -9.65 -0.46 2.39
C LEU A 133 -9.78 1.06 2.22
N CYS A 134 -8.76 1.82 2.58
CA CYS A 134 -8.60 3.22 2.23
C CYS A 134 -7.47 3.39 1.21
N VAL A 135 -7.72 4.12 0.12
CA VAL A 135 -6.73 4.48 -0.91
C VAL A 135 -6.64 6.00 -1.07
N THR A 136 -5.53 6.48 -1.62
CA THR A 136 -5.31 7.92 -1.87
C THR A 136 -5.63 8.27 -3.31
N PHE A 137 -6.45 9.30 -3.53
CA PHE A 137 -6.73 9.82 -4.87
C PHE A 137 -7.05 11.31 -4.83
N LYS A 138 -6.32 12.11 -5.62
CA LYS A 138 -6.51 13.57 -5.76
C LYS A 138 -6.61 14.30 -4.41
N GLY A 139 -5.70 13.98 -3.49
CA GLY A 139 -5.62 14.63 -2.17
C GLY A 139 -6.59 14.09 -1.12
N LYS A 140 -7.42 13.10 -1.46
CA LYS A 140 -8.42 12.52 -0.55
C LYS A 140 -8.13 11.06 -0.23
N GLU A 141 -8.54 10.65 0.96
CA GLU A 141 -8.71 9.24 1.32
C GLU A 141 -10.08 8.77 0.81
N ILE A 142 -10.11 7.61 0.15
CA ILE A 142 -11.33 7.00 -0.39
C ILE A 142 -11.49 5.60 0.17
N ALA A 143 -12.60 5.37 0.86
CA ALA A 143 -12.96 4.06 1.41
C ALA A 143 -13.55 3.14 0.33
N LYS A 144 -13.11 1.88 0.30
CA LYS A 144 -13.48 0.85 -0.66
C LYS A 144 -13.90 -0.42 0.09
N LYS A 145 -15.13 -0.87 -0.15
CA LYS A 145 -15.69 -2.08 0.46
C LYS A 145 -15.24 -3.37 -0.23
N TYR A 146 -14.83 -3.29 -1.49
CA TYR A 146 -14.32 -4.42 -2.27
C TYR A 146 -12.90 -4.10 -2.71
N TYR A 147 -11.99 -5.03 -2.48
CA TYR A 147 -10.56 -4.83 -2.67
C TYR A 147 -9.84 -6.17 -2.87
N GLU A 148 -8.54 -6.10 -3.15
CA GLU A 148 -7.64 -7.24 -3.07
C GLU A 148 -6.66 -7.03 -1.91
N VAL A 149 -6.28 -8.11 -1.24
CA VAL A 149 -5.33 -8.13 -0.12
C VAL A 149 -4.02 -8.74 -0.59
N LEU A 150 -2.90 -8.13 -0.23
CA LEU A 150 -1.58 -8.73 -0.49
C LEU A 150 -1.33 -9.86 0.51
N CYS A 151 -1.12 -11.07 0.00
CA CYS A 151 -0.82 -12.26 0.78
C CYS A 151 0.50 -12.90 0.35
N THR A 152 1.16 -13.60 1.27
CA THR A 152 2.29 -14.47 0.92
C THR A 152 1.81 -15.79 0.32
N VAL A 153 2.68 -16.40 -0.47
CA VAL A 153 2.51 -17.76 -1.01
C VAL A 153 3.49 -18.67 -0.30
N ASN A 154 3.00 -19.81 0.21
CA ASN A 154 3.85 -20.84 0.82
C ASN A 154 4.71 -21.55 -0.23
#